data_AF-A0A428XW18-F1
#
_entry.id   AF-A0A428XW18-F1
#
_cell.length_a   1.000
_cell.length_b   1.000
_cell.length_c   1.000
_cell.angle_alpha   90.00
_cell.angle_beta   90.00
_cell.angle_gamma   90.00
#
_symmetry.space_group_name_H-M   'P 1'
#
loop_
_entity.id
_entity.type
_entity.pdbx_description
1 polymer ?
#
loop_
_entity_poly.entity_id
_entity_poly.type
_entity_poly.pdbx_seq_one_letter_code
_entity_poly.pdbx_strand_id
1 'polypeptide(L)' 'MCAISPWGICQRSRCTSGRIYSRVFRKTFRECPRCNGTGRRVRIGRRIYEYLRSERKAGNR' A
#
# COMPACT_ATOMS: atom_id res chain seq x y z
N MET A 1 13.74 -6.55 7.94
CA MET A 1 13.38 -6.35 6.51
C MET A 1 12.12 -5.48 6.25
N CYS A 2 11.33 -5.10 7.26
CA CYS A 2 10.14 -4.23 7.07
C CYS A 2 10.43 -2.72 6.98
N ALA A 3 11.61 -2.27 7.43
CA ALA A 3 12.03 -0.87 7.37
C ALA A 3 12.58 -0.45 5.99
N ILE A 4 13.27 -1.37 5.29
CA ILE A 4 13.92 -1.12 3.99
C ILE A 4 12.90 -1.19 2.84
N SER A 5 11.94 -2.12 2.90
CA SER A 5 10.87 -2.25 1.90
C SER A 5 9.50 -2.23 2.58
N PRO A 6 9.01 -1.04 2.98
CA PRO A 6 7.73 -0.91 3.66
C PRO A 6 6.53 -1.12 2.72
N TRP A 7 6.76 -1.13 1.41
CA TRP A 7 5.72 -1.24 0.40
C TRP A 7 5.67 -2.65 -0.18
N GLY A 8 4.47 -3.20 -0.29
CA GLY A 8 4.20 -4.42 -1.03
C GLY A 8 3.42 -4.09 -2.31
N ILE A 9 3.38 -5.00 -3.26
CA ILE A 9 2.49 -4.86 -4.41
C ILE A 9 1.04 -4.99 -3.92
N CYS A 10 0.13 -4.19 -4.48
CA CYS A 10 -1.29 -4.33 -4.20
C CYS A 10 -1.78 -5.70 -4.69
N GLN A 11 -2.17 -6.59 -3.77
CA GLN A 11 -2.67 -7.94 -4.08
C GLN A 11 -4.13 -7.95 -4.58
N ARG A 12 -4.69 -6.80 -4.98
CA ARG A 12 -6.05 -6.76 -5.50
C ARG A 12 -6.06 -7.37 -6.90
N SER A 13 -6.95 -8.33 -7.13
CA SER A 13 -7.14 -8.91 -8.45
C SER A 13 -7.49 -7.82 -9.47
N ARG A 14 -6.83 -7.86 -10.63
CA ARG A 14 -6.93 -6.86 -11.71
C ARG A 14 -6.36 -5.47 -11.40
N CYS A 15 -5.64 -5.30 -10.30
CA CYS A 15 -4.87 -4.09 -10.05
C CYS A 15 -3.49 -4.19 -10.70
N THR A 16 -3.28 -3.46 -11.78
CA THR A 16 -1.97 -3.31 -12.43
C THR A 16 -1.42 -1.95 -12.04
N SER A 17 -0.34 -1.93 -11.25
CA SER A 17 0.36 -0.70 -10.81
C SER A 17 -0.55 0.41 -10.25
N GLY A 18 -1.69 0.05 -9.64
CA GLY A 18 -2.62 0.99 -9.02
C GLY A 18 -3.86 1.31 -9.86
N ARG A 19 -3.92 0.77 -11.06
CA ARG A 19 -5.02 0.96 -12.02
C ARG A 19 -5.77 -0.34 -12.23
N ILE A 20 -7.08 -0.23 -12.36
CA ILE A 20 -7.99 -1.31 -12.70
C ILE A 20 -8.58 -0.98 -14.06
N TYR A 21 -8.18 -1.73 -15.08
CA TYR A 21 -8.65 -1.53 -16.45
C TYR A 21 -10.03 -2.17 -16.64
N SER A 22 -10.91 -1.47 -17.35
CA SER A 22 -12.21 -2.03 -17.75
C SER A 22 -12.00 -3.13 -18.80
N ARG A 23 -12.72 -4.25 -18.67
CA ARG A 23 -12.66 -5.34 -19.67
C ARG A 23 -13.27 -4.93 -21.02
N VAL A 24 -14.27 -4.04 -20.99
CA VAL A 24 -15.05 -3.64 -22.17
C VAL A 24 -14.36 -2.52 -22.94
N PHE A 25 -13.70 -1.61 -22.21
CA PHE A 25 -13.06 -0.43 -22.78
C PHE A 25 -11.58 -0.43 -22.38
N ARG A 26 -10.72 -0.91 -23.27
CA ARG A 26 -9.27 -1.05 -23.02
C ARG A 26 -8.56 0.26 -22.65
N LYS A 27 -9.16 1.43 -22.92
CA LYS A 27 -8.61 2.75 -22.60
C LYS A 27 -9.17 3.37 -21.31
N THR A 28 -10.20 2.81 -20.69
CA THR A 28 -10.70 3.32 -19.40
C THR A 28 -10.11 2.51 -18.25
N PHE A 29 -9.40 3.22 -17.38
CA PHE A 29 -8.93 2.71 -16.11
C PHE A 29 -9.68 3.41 -14.98
N ARG A 30 -9.85 2.70 -13.87
CA ARG A 30 -10.21 3.28 -12.58
C ARG A 30 -9.04 3.15 -11.64
N GLU A 31 -8.86 4.12 -10.78
CA GLU A 31 -7.87 3.99 -9.71
C GLU A 31 -8.31 2.88 -8.76
N CYS A 32 -7.36 2.07 -8.32
CA CYS A 32 -7.63 0.98 -7.41
C CYS A 32 -7.93 1.56 -6.01
N PRO A 33 -9.14 1.37 -5.44
CA PRO A 33 -9.49 1.98 -4.16
C PRO A 33 -8.78 1.33 -2.96
N ARG A 34 -8.11 0.18 -3.15
CA ARG A 34 -7.31 -0.46 -2.09
C ARG A 34 -5.91 0.16 -1.94
N CYS A 35 -5.40 0.79 -2.99
CA CYS A 35 -4.08 1.41 -2.98
C CYS A 35 -4.11 2.87 -3.43
N ASN A 36 -5.30 3.46 -3.59
CA ASN A 36 -5.53 4.83 -4.07
C ASN A 36 -4.62 5.19 -5.25
N GLY A 37 -4.61 4.36 -6.30
CA GLY A 37 -3.82 4.65 -7.50
C GLY A 37 -2.30 4.42 -7.39
N THR A 38 -1.75 4.19 -6.20
CA THR A 38 -0.28 4.05 -6.02
C THR A 38 0.29 2.69 -6.46
N GLY A 39 -0.56 1.67 -6.61
CA GLY A 39 -0.15 0.30 -6.95
C GLY A 39 0.61 -0.44 -5.85
N ARG A 40 0.80 0.23 -4.72
CA ARG A 40 1.55 -0.29 -3.57
C ARG A 40 0.62 -0.34 -2.36
N ARG A 41 0.72 -1.41 -1.58
CA ARG A 41 0.11 -1.49 -0.26
C ARG A 41 1.16 -1.23 0.80
N VAL A 42 0.80 -0.53 1.87
CA VAL A 42 1.63 -0.46 3.06
C VAL A 42 1.68 -1.85 3.67
N ARG A 43 2.87 -2.46 3.79
CA ARG A 43 3.01 -3.74 4.49
C ARG A 43 2.68 -3.51 5.97
N ILE A 44 2.06 -4.50 6.60
CA ILE A 44 1.75 -4.49 8.04
C ILE A 44 2.98 -4.09 8.87
N GLY A 45 4.17 -4.52 8.44
CA GLY A 45 5.44 -4.16 9.08
C GLY A 45 5.72 -2.66 9.19
N ARG A 46 5.21 -1.80 8.30
CA ARG A 46 5.33 -0.34 8.46
C ARG A 46 4.37 0.20 9.53
N ARG A 47 3.15 -0.36 9.61
CA ARG A 47 2.18 0.00 10.65
C ARG A 47 2.71 -0.37 12.04
N ILE A 48 3.28 -1.58 12.16
CA ILE A 48 3.94 -2.05 13.38
C ILE A 48 5.19 -1.20 13.68
N TYR A 49 6.01 -0.87 12.68
CA TYR A 49 7.17 -0.01 12.88
C TYR A 49 6.78 1.40 13.36
N GLU A 50 5.77 2.02 12.75
CA GLU A 50 5.25 3.32 13.17
C GLU A 50 4.70 3.26 14.61
N TYR A 51 3.97 2.20 14.96
CA TYR A 51 3.49 1.96 16.33
C TYR A 51 4.63 1.77 17.34
N LEU A 52 5.61 0.92 17.06
CA LEU A 52 6.78 0.70 17.93
C LEU A 52 7.62 1.97 18.07
N ARG A 53 7.72 2.77 17.00
CA ARG A 53 8.43 4.06 17.02
C ARG A 53 7.68 5.09 17.84
N SER A 54 6.35 5.15 17.76
CA SER A 54 5.55 6.04 18.60
C SER A 54 5.60 5.64 20.07
N GLU A 55 5.48 4.35 20.38
CA GLU A 55 5.63 3.78 21.73
C GLU A 55 7.00 4.13 22.31
N ARG A 56 8.08 3.91 21.54
CA ARG A 56 9.44 4.26 21.97
C ARG A 56 9.63 5.76 22.18
N LYS A 57 9.00 6.61 21.35
CA LYS A 57 9.06 8.07 21.52
C LYS A 57 8.24 8.53 22.75
N ALA A 58 7.15 7.85 23.05
CA ALA A 58 6.29 8.13 24.20
C ALA A 58 6.92 7.68 25.52
N GLY A 59 7.56 6.50 25.55
CA GLY A 59 8.28 6.01 26.74
C GLY A 59 9.66 6.63 26.95
N ASN A 60 10.15 7.40 25.98
CA ASN A 60 11.40 8.17 26.09
C ASN A 60 11.13 9.66 26.38
N ARG A 61 9.96 9.97 26.92
CA ARG A 61 9.53 11.28 27.42
C ARG A 61 9.17 11.14 28.89
#